data_AF-A0A3P9JH73-F1
#
_entry.id   AF-A0A3P9JH73-F1
#
_cell.length_a   1.000
_cell.length_b   1.000
_cell.length_c   1.000
_cell.angle_alpha   90.00
_cell.angle_beta   90.00
_cell.angle_gamma   90.00
#
_symmetry.space_group_name_H-M   'P 1'
#
loop_
_entity.id
_entity.type
_entity.pdbx_description
1 polymer ?
#
loop_
_entity_poly.entity_id
_entity_poly.type
_entity_poly.pdbx_seq_one_letter_code
_entity_poly.pdbx_strand_id
1 'polypeptide(L)'
;MVHWGSVFFSFLLLPFLSSIPDHNLSFIAQVAKYPDFFEILRSRRHNPPPVVFLKTHKTGSSTVQNLLFRMGEKHGATFAFPSYSYQFSYPDKFEADFVDELPEGSSQFDILCSHMRLNMEELKKVMPPNTIYITILRDPVQTFESVFSYYTFSIPAFSMAKEAAETMENRSALSVFLGSPESFWDPKSPENGLGKNPMSFDFGLDLQHGNMAWSANLTALVETFHLIMIAEHFDESLVLLRALLKLKLEDITSLDETTKARIRAWNHLDMNLYDFSLKLFQKKVEEYGAERLKRDVDLLRASSSKIRQKCVASKNVSPEELEESVRPWQPDSATILGYSVQGNLTKEEQDLNFIEDFWRE
;
A
#
# COMPACT_ATOMS: atom_id res chain seq x y z
N MET A 1 19.38 8.63 44.42
CA MET A 1 19.25 7.16 44.40
C MET A 1 19.48 6.72 42.96
N VAL A 2 20.35 5.73 42.77
CA VAL A 2 21.22 5.55 41.59
C VAL A 2 20.48 5.12 40.32
N HIS A 3 20.97 5.63 39.18
CA HIS A 3 20.69 5.26 37.78
C HIS A 3 20.71 3.74 37.54
N TRP A 4 19.58 3.16 37.13
CA TRP A 4 19.48 1.77 36.63
C TRP A 4 18.63 1.63 35.35
N GLY A 5 18.40 2.73 34.61
CA GLY A 5 17.58 2.72 33.39
C GLY A 5 18.32 2.23 32.13
N SER A 6 19.65 2.25 32.11
CA SER A 6 20.45 1.98 30.91
C SER A 6 20.89 0.52 30.73
N VAL A 7 20.65 -0.36 31.71
CA VAL A 7 21.21 -1.73 31.69
C VAL A 7 20.26 -2.74 31.03
N PHE A 8 18.96 -2.46 30.95
CA PHE A 8 18.02 -3.34 30.24
C PHE A 8 18.11 -3.21 28.70
N PHE A 9 18.80 -2.18 28.20
CA PHE A 9 18.90 -1.88 26.77
C PHE A 9 19.82 -2.84 26.00
N SER A 10 20.71 -3.59 26.67
CA SER A 10 21.60 -4.52 25.97
C SER A 10 20.96 -5.86 25.64
N PHE A 11 19.97 -6.37 26.39
CA PHE A 11 19.60 -7.79 26.30
C PHE A 11 18.60 -8.18 25.20
N LEU A 12 17.93 -7.22 24.55
CA LEU A 12 16.97 -7.51 23.46
C LEU A 12 17.55 -7.34 22.04
N LEU A 13 18.76 -6.80 21.90
CA LEU A 13 19.47 -6.63 20.62
C LEU A 13 20.76 -7.46 20.52
N LEU A 14 21.22 -8.07 21.63
CA LEU A 14 22.48 -8.82 21.70
C LEU A 14 22.62 -10.01 20.72
N PRO A 15 21.57 -10.73 20.28
CA PRO A 15 21.76 -11.82 19.32
C PRO A 15 22.06 -11.33 17.89
N PHE A 16 21.79 -10.06 17.55
CA PHE A 16 21.98 -9.51 16.21
C PHE A 16 23.26 -8.67 16.05
N LEU A 17 23.89 -8.26 17.15
CA LEU A 17 25.04 -7.33 17.12
C LEU A 17 26.39 -7.96 16.77
N SER A 18 26.50 -9.30 16.78
CA SER A 18 27.80 -9.98 16.54
C SER A 18 28.14 -10.23 15.07
N SER A 19 27.24 -9.89 14.14
CA SER A 19 27.40 -10.20 12.69
C SER A 19 27.25 -8.98 11.77
N ILE A 20 27.33 -7.75 12.29
CA ILE A 20 27.06 -6.55 11.50
C ILE A 20 28.35 -5.71 11.35
N PRO A 21 28.77 -5.36 10.11
CA PRO A 21 29.97 -4.56 9.87
C PRO A 21 29.87 -3.11 10.39
N ASP A 22 31.03 -2.52 10.73
CA ASP A 22 31.19 -1.26 11.49
C ASP A 22 30.43 -0.02 10.96
N HIS A 23 30.02 -0.01 9.68
CA HIS A 23 29.23 1.07 9.09
C HIS A 23 27.78 1.18 9.65
N ASN A 24 27.30 0.18 10.40
CA ASN A 24 25.96 0.20 11.01
C ASN A 24 25.92 0.71 12.47
N LEU A 25 27.07 0.96 13.11
CA LEU A 25 27.10 1.55 14.46
C LEU A 25 26.61 3.02 14.46
N SER A 26 26.86 3.78 13.38
CA SER A 26 26.30 5.13 13.23
C SER A 26 24.79 5.13 13.01
N PHE A 27 24.27 4.09 12.33
CA PHE A 27 22.84 3.89 12.08
C PHE A 27 22.09 3.60 13.39
N ILE A 28 22.64 2.75 14.27
CA ILE A 28 22.05 2.46 15.59
C ILE A 28 22.07 3.71 16.51
N ALA A 29 23.14 4.51 16.47
CA ALA A 29 23.20 5.78 17.19
C ALA A 29 22.20 6.83 16.64
N GLN A 30 21.85 6.76 15.35
CA GLN A 30 20.78 7.56 14.74
C GLN A 30 19.38 7.10 15.13
N VAL A 31 19.16 5.78 15.27
CA VAL A 31 17.89 5.25 15.78
C VAL A 31 17.61 5.73 17.21
N ALA A 32 18.64 6.01 18.01
CA ALA A 32 18.50 6.62 19.34
C ALA A 32 18.03 8.09 19.34
N LYS A 33 17.96 8.74 18.18
CA LYS A 33 17.39 10.10 17.99
C LYS A 33 15.97 10.10 17.43
N TYR A 34 15.34 8.92 17.24
CA TYR A 34 13.94 8.85 16.83
C TYR A 34 13.09 9.78 17.71
N PRO A 35 12.22 10.64 17.14
CA PRO A 35 11.28 11.42 17.93
C PRO A 35 10.52 10.45 18.83
N ASP A 36 10.58 10.71 20.15
CA ASP A 36 10.52 9.68 21.18
C ASP A 36 9.19 8.90 21.17
N PHE A 37 9.14 7.87 20.32
CA PHE A 37 8.03 6.94 20.15
C PHE A 37 7.59 6.41 21.51
N PHE A 38 8.56 6.13 22.39
CA PHE A 38 8.30 5.62 23.73
C PHE A 38 7.78 6.69 24.71
N GLU A 39 8.18 7.95 24.60
CA GLU A 39 7.55 9.06 25.33
C GLU A 39 6.09 9.26 24.91
N ILE A 40 5.79 9.20 23.60
CA ILE A 40 4.40 9.27 23.12
C ILE A 40 3.61 8.09 23.67
N LEU A 41 4.20 6.90 23.70
CA LEU A 41 3.58 5.72 24.31
C LEU A 41 3.30 5.90 25.80
N ARG A 42 4.14 6.63 26.54
CA ARG A 42 3.95 6.90 27.98
C ARG A 42 2.97 8.04 28.27
N SER A 43 2.60 8.85 27.28
CA SER A 43 1.70 9.99 27.48
C SER A 43 0.27 9.57 27.86
N ARG A 44 -0.34 10.29 28.82
CA ARG A 44 -1.73 10.08 29.28
C ARG A 44 -2.73 10.94 28.52
N ARG A 45 -2.76 10.84 27.19
CA ARG A 45 -3.77 11.55 26.37
C ARG A 45 -5.08 10.77 26.32
N HIS A 46 -6.21 11.48 26.36
CA HIS A 46 -7.55 10.88 26.25
C HIS A 46 -8.07 10.81 24.80
N ASN A 47 -7.60 11.69 23.91
CA ASN A 47 -7.97 11.71 22.50
C ASN A 47 -6.75 11.36 21.60
N PRO A 48 -6.98 10.80 20.41
CA PRO A 48 -5.92 10.60 19.42
C PRO A 48 -5.23 11.93 19.11
N PRO A 49 -3.90 11.94 18.98
CA PRO A 49 -3.16 13.15 18.59
C PRO A 49 -3.43 13.49 17.12
N PRO A 50 -3.22 14.75 16.70
CA PRO A 50 -3.21 15.11 15.30
C PRO A 50 -2.22 14.26 14.52
N VAL A 51 -2.58 13.83 13.32
CA VAL A 51 -1.80 12.88 12.51
C VAL A 51 -1.69 13.34 11.07
N VAL A 52 -0.48 13.25 10.54
CA VAL A 52 -0.23 13.27 9.11
C VAL A 52 0.17 11.89 8.66
N PHE A 53 -0.52 11.37 7.65
CA PHE A 53 -0.10 10.18 6.93
C PHE A 53 0.39 10.54 5.54
N LEU A 54 1.71 10.46 5.34
CA LEU A 54 2.29 10.53 4.00
C LEU A 54 1.98 9.21 3.29
N LYS A 55 0.96 9.27 2.43
CA LYS A 55 0.49 8.16 1.62
C LYS A 55 1.41 7.94 0.42
N THR A 56 2.26 6.91 0.47
CA THR A 56 3.13 6.52 -0.65
C THR A 56 2.38 5.64 -1.67
N HIS A 57 2.78 5.70 -2.92
CA HIS A 57 2.14 4.99 -4.01
C HIS A 57 2.41 3.47 -3.98
N LYS A 58 1.35 2.67 -4.10
CA LYS A 58 1.38 1.20 -4.28
C LYS A 58 2.03 0.39 -3.16
N THR A 59 1.97 0.93 -1.94
CA THR A 59 2.52 0.35 -0.70
C THR A 59 1.45 -0.23 0.25
N GLY A 60 0.21 -0.39 -0.21
CA GLY A 60 -0.93 -0.74 0.67
C GLY A 60 -1.47 0.45 1.47
N SER A 61 -1.03 1.66 1.15
CA SER A 61 -1.34 2.90 1.86
C SER A 61 -2.83 3.28 1.86
N SER A 62 -3.62 2.89 0.85
CA SER A 62 -5.08 3.11 0.85
C SER A 62 -5.81 2.39 1.99
N THR A 63 -5.30 1.25 2.45
CA THR A 63 -5.87 0.54 3.61
C THR A 63 -5.67 1.34 4.89
N VAL A 64 -4.48 1.89 5.09
CA VAL A 64 -4.14 2.75 6.24
C VAL A 64 -4.95 4.05 6.20
N GLN A 65 -5.09 4.66 5.01
CA GLN A 65 -5.91 5.87 4.82
C GLN A 65 -7.37 5.64 5.27
N ASN A 66 -7.99 4.54 4.85
CA ASN A 66 -9.36 4.20 5.24
C ASN A 66 -9.51 3.98 6.76
N LEU A 67 -8.49 3.39 7.40
CA LEU A 67 -8.46 3.26 8.86
C LEU A 67 -8.43 4.64 9.54
N LEU A 68 -7.63 5.58 9.03
CA LEU A 68 -7.57 6.94 9.56
C LEU A 68 -8.86 7.72 9.31
N PHE A 69 -9.54 7.53 8.17
CA PHE A 69 -10.87 8.10 7.93
C PHE A 69 -11.89 7.60 8.97
N ARG A 70 -11.99 6.28 9.14
CA ARG A 70 -12.90 5.68 10.15
C ARG A 70 -12.59 6.16 11.57
N MET A 71 -11.30 6.26 11.90
CA MET A 71 -10.85 6.79 13.18
C MET A 71 -11.31 8.24 13.36
N GLY A 72 -11.10 9.10 12.37
CA GLY A 72 -11.47 10.51 12.45
C GLY A 72 -12.99 10.70 12.55
N GLU A 73 -13.78 9.98 11.76
CA GLU A 73 -15.25 9.99 11.88
C GLU A 73 -15.70 9.60 13.29
N LYS A 74 -15.13 8.51 13.84
CA LYS A 74 -15.48 8.02 15.18
C LYS A 74 -15.18 9.04 16.30
N HIS A 75 -14.15 9.85 16.13
CA HIS A 75 -13.70 10.82 17.15
C HIS A 75 -14.10 12.27 16.83
N GLY A 76 -14.85 12.52 15.73
CA GLY A 76 -15.22 13.86 15.30
C GLY A 76 -14.03 14.74 14.92
N ALA A 77 -13.00 14.14 14.31
CA ALA A 77 -11.77 14.83 13.94
C ALA A 77 -11.96 15.75 12.73
N THR A 78 -11.26 16.89 12.73
CA THR A 78 -11.25 17.81 11.59
C THR A 78 -10.21 17.36 10.56
N PHE A 79 -10.64 17.13 9.32
CA PHE A 79 -9.76 16.67 8.23
C PHE A 79 -9.25 17.83 7.38
N ALA A 80 -7.96 17.81 7.06
CA ALA A 80 -7.37 18.62 6.01
C ALA A 80 -7.53 17.89 4.67
N PHE A 81 -8.48 18.34 3.85
CA PHE A 81 -8.72 17.81 2.51
C PHE A 81 -8.06 18.69 1.44
N PRO A 82 -7.76 18.14 0.23
CA PRO A 82 -7.32 18.97 -0.87
C PRO A 82 -8.45 19.86 -1.38
N SER A 83 -8.15 21.13 -1.70
CA SER A 83 -9.15 22.14 -2.09
C SER A 83 -9.71 21.96 -3.51
N TYR A 84 -8.97 21.31 -4.42
CA TYR A 84 -9.34 21.25 -5.84
C TYR A 84 -9.55 19.84 -6.40
N SER A 85 -9.03 18.80 -5.74
CA SER A 85 -8.98 17.44 -6.28
C SER A 85 -8.99 16.40 -5.14
N TYR A 86 -8.81 15.13 -5.48
CA TYR A 86 -8.66 14.04 -4.51
C TYR A 86 -7.22 13.91 -3.97
N GLN A 87 -6.27 14.67 -4.52
CA GLN A 87 -4.87 14.76 -4.08
C GLN A 87 -4.43 16.23 -3.95
N PHE A 88 -3.39 16.49 -3.15
CA PHE A 88 -2.83 17.83 -2.98
C PHE A 88 -1.94 18.23 -4.16
N SER A 89 -2.57 18.67 -5.26
CA SER A 89 -1.94 19.18 -6.50
C SER A 89 -0.76 18.36 -7.00
N TYR A 90 -0.85 17.03 -6.89
CA TYR A 90 0.19 16.12 -7.32
C TYR A 90 0.39 16.23 -8.86
N PRO A 91 1.62 16.25 -9.40
CA PRO A 91 2.91 15.88 -8.78
C PRO A 91 3.73 17.03 -8.17
N ASP A 92 3.14 18.22 -8.00
CA ASP A 92 3.83 19.34 -7.36
C ASP A 92 4.06 19.07 -5.88
N LYS A 93 5.13 19.67 -5.34
CA LYS A 93 5.41 19.60 -3.90
C LYS A 93 4.26 20.27 -3.15
N PHE A 94 3.85 19.66 -2.04
CA PHE A 94 2.77 20.14 -1.19
C PHE A 94 2.97 21.62 -0.81
N GLU A 95 1.89 22.38 -0.87
CA GLU A 95 1.79 23.74 -0.38
C GLU A 95 0.58 23.85 0.54
N ALA A 96 0.66 24.73 1.55
CA ALA A 96 -0.44 24.93 2.49
C ALA A 96 -1.74 25.37 1.78
N ASP A 97 -1.60 26.12 0.68
CA ASP A 97 -2.71 26.63 -0.14
C ASP A 97 -3.45 25.52 -0.91
N PHE A 98 -2.92 24.29 -0.94
CA PHE A 98 -3.62 23.14 -1.52
C PHE A 98 -4.64 22.52 -0.57
N VAL A 99 -4.69 22.97 0.68
CA VAL A 99 -5.63 22.51 1.69
C VAL A 99 -6.90 23.34 1.65
N ASP A 100 -8.04 22.69 1.75
CA ASP A 100 -9.35 23.33 1.86
C ASP A 100 -9.47 24.14 3.16
N GLU A 101 -10.45 25.04 3.21
CA GLU A 101 -10.64 25.92 4.36
C GLU A 101 -10.93 25.12 5.64
N LEU A 102 -10.40 25.62 6.75
CA LEU A 102 -10.66 25.02 8.05
C LEU A 102 -12.17 25.14 8.37
N PRO A 103 -12.87 24.05 8.70
CA PRO A 103 -14.29 24.09 8.99
C PRO A 103 -14.65 25.07 10.10
N GLU A 104 -15.77 25.78 9.94
CA GLU A 104 -16.25 26.77 10.90
C GLU A 104 -16.34 26.17 12.32
N GLY A 105 -15.82 26.90 13.32
CA GLY A 105 -15.76 26.45 14.71
C GLY A 105 -14.59 25.52 15.06
N SER A 106 -13.79 25.10 14.08
CA SER A 106 -12.52 24.41 14.33
C SER A 106 -11.38 25.41 14.55
N SER A 107 -10.39 25.03 15.35
CA SER A 107 -9.17 25.84 15.59
C SER A 107 -7.91 25.25 14.95
N GLN A 108 -7.98 24.00 14.47
CA GLN A 108 -6.89 23.26 13.86
C GLN A 108 -7.42 22.08 13.04
N PHE A 109 -6.55 21.52 12.19
CA PHE A 109 -6.75 20.21 11.58
C PHE A 109 -6.19 19.10 12.47
N ASP A 110 -6.89 17.97 12.51
CA ASP A 110 -6.49 16.79 13.27
C ASP A 110 -5.94 15.68 12.36
N ILE A 111 -6.41 15.56 11.12
CA ILE A 111 -5.98 14.47 10.23
C ILE A 111 -5.71 15.00 8.82
N LEU A 112 -4.53 14.68 8.29
CA LEU A 112 -4.18 14.91 6.90
C LEU A 112 -3.60 13.61 6.31
N CYS A 113 -4.32 12.98 5.37
CA CYS A 113 -3.96 11.63 4.88
C CYS A 113 -4.22 11.39 3.38
N SER A 114 -4.49 12.44 2.59
CA SER A 114 -4.59 12.36 1.13
C SER A 114 -3.21 12.36 0.47
N HIS A 115 -3.14 11.90 -0.78
CA HIS A 115 -1.88 11.86 -1.53
C HIS A 115 -1.28 13.26 -1.69
N MET A 116 0.03 13.36 -1.48
CA MET A 116 0.85 14.55 -1.69
C MET A 116 2.25 14.13 -2.14
N ARG A 117 2.99 15.08 -2.70
CA ARG A 117 4.45 15.03 -2.70
C ARG A 117 4.96 15.88 -1.54
N LEU A 118 5.68 15.28 -0.61
CA LEU A 118 5.98 15.91 0.68
C LEU A 118 6.76 17.22 0.54
N ASN A 119 6.31 18.23 1.29
CA ASN A 119 7.07 19.42 1.61
C ASN A 119 6.86 19.72 3.10
N MET A 120 7.85 19.37 3.92
CA MET A 120 7.71 19.46 5.37
C MET A 120 7.57 20.89 5.88
N GLU A 121 8.12 21.88 5.19
CA GLU A 121 8.03 23.29 5.60
C GLU A 121 6.60 23.81 5.46
N GLU A 122 5.96 23.53 4.32
CA GLU A 122 4.55 23.90 4.08
C GLU A 122 3.59 23.08 4.94
N LEU A 123 3.85 21.78 5.08
CA LEU A 123 3.01 20.89 5.89
C LEU A 123 2.94 21.31 7.37
N LYS A 124 4.04 21.83 7.93
CA LYS A 124 4.09 22.35 9.30
C LYS A 124 3.31 23.65 9.50
N LYS A 125 2.93 24.36 8.44
CA LYS A 125 2.05 25.53 8.54
C LYS A 125 0.59 25.14 8.74
N VAL A 126 0.21 23.96 8.25
CA VAL A 126 -1.17 23.45 8.26
C VAL A 126 -1.46 22.71 9.57
N MET A 127 -0.54 21.83 9.98
CA MET A 127 -0.77 20.90 11.08
C MET A 127 -0.15 21.41 12.39
N PRO A 128 -0.79 21.16 13.55
CA PRO A 128 -0.30 21.66 14.84
C PRO A 128 1.07 21.07 15.23
N PRO A 129 1.86 21.73 16.09
CA PRO A 129 3.23 21.31 16.43
C PRO A 129 3.36 19.91 17.05
N ASN A 130 2.29 19.40 17.69
CA ASN A 130 2.27 18.10 18.34
C ASN A 130 1.78 16.95 17.43
N THR A 131 1.78 17.19 16.12
CA THR A 131 1.37 16.23 15.07
C THR A 131 2.29 15.02 15.03
N ILE A 132 1.69 13.84 14.96
CA ILE A 132 2.37 12.58 14.68
C ILE A 132 2.45 12.37 13.17
N TYR A 133 3.67 12.23 12.66
CA TYR A 133 3.93 11.94 11.26
C TYR A 133 4.13 10.44 11.07
N ILE A 134 3.34 9.85 10.19
CA ILE A 134 3.41 8.43 9.83
C ILE A 134 3.47 8.26 8.31
N THR A 135 4.06 7.16 7.86
CA THR A 135 4.08 6.76 6.45
C THR A 135 4.18 5.25 6.34
N ILE A 136 4.20 4.73 5.12
CA ILE A 136 4.37 3.31 4.84
C ILE A 136 5.32 3.15 3.66
N LEU A 137 6.19 2.15 3.73
CA LEU A 137 7.05 1.71 2.63
C LEU A 137 6.75 0.25 2.31
N ARG A 138 7.21 -0.18 1.14
CA ARG A 138 7.12 -1.56 0.65
C ARG A 138 8.42 -1.88 -0.10
N ASP A 139 8.71 -3.15 -0.30
CA ASP A 139 9.78 -3.59 -1.19
C ASP A 139 9.80 -2.78 -2.52
N PRO A 140 10.93 -2.13 -2.87
CA PRO A 140 10.98 -1.26 -4.05
C PRO A 140 10.71 -1.98 -5.37
N VAL A 141 11.04 -3.27 -5.49
CA VAL A 141 10.81 -4.03 -6.73
C VAL A 141 9.31 -4.27 -6.92
N GLN A 142 8.63 -4.78 -5.89
CA GLN A 142 7.18 -4.96 -5.90
C GLN A 142 6.42 -3.63 -6.05
N THR A 143 6.93 -2.56 -5.43
CA THR A 143 6.35 -1.22 -5.54
C THR A 143 6.47 -0.71 -6.97
N PHE A 144 7.65 -0.82 -7.58
CA PHE A 144 7.87 -0.34 -8.94
C PHE A 144 7.06 -1.13 -9.97
N GLU A 145 7.00 -2.46 -9.84
CA GLU A 145 6.15 -3.30 -10.69
C GLU A 145 4.67 -2.87 -10.61
N SER A 146 4.17 -2.63 -9.40
CA SER A 146 2.79 -2.20 -9.18
C SER A 146 2.53 -0.77 -9.68
N VAL A 147 3.50 0.15 -9.52
CA VAL A 147 3.44 1.52 -10.04
C VAL A 147 3.42 1.49 -11.56
N PHE A 148 4.35 0.75 -12.18
CA PHE A 148 4.43 0.62 -13.63
C PHE A 148 3.11 0.12 -14.19
N SER A 149 2.62 -1.02 -13.69
CA SER A 149 1.36 -1.62 -14.14
C SER A 149 0.17 -0.67 -13.97
N TYR A 150 -0.02 -0.12 -12.76
CA TYR A 150 -1.20 0.70 -12.45
C TYR A 150 -1.22 2.04 -13.19
N TYR A 151 -0.06 2.65 -13.41
CA TYR A 151 0.06 3.97 -14.04
C TYR A 151 0.55 3.89 -15.50
N THR A 152 0.44 2.72 -16.14
CA THR A 152 0.95 2.49 -17.52
C THR A 152 0.45 3.54 -18.52
N PHE A 153 -0.80 4.00 -18.38
CA PHE A 153 -1.46 4.95 -19.30
C PHE A 153 -1.45 6.40 -18.84
N SER A 154 -1.08 6.67 -17.59
CA SER A 154 -1.12 8.00 -17.01
C SER A 154 0.27 8.62 -16.82
N ILE A 155 1.32 7.78 -16.83
CA ILE A 155 2.70 8.26 -16.83
C ILE A 155 3.25 8.17 -18.26
N PRO A 156 3.61 9.30 -18.89
CA PRO A 156 4.08 9.32 -20.28
C PRO A 156 5.23 8.36 -20.56
N ALA A 157 6.22 8.27 -19.67
CA ALA A 157 7.35 7.36 -19.82
C ALA A 157 6.94 5.88 -19.90
N PHE A 158 5.92 5.47 -19.14
CA PHE A 158 5.42 4.09 -19.16
C PHE A 158 4.58 3.84 -20.42
N SER A 159 3.77 4.81 -20.83
CA SER A 159 2.96 4.72 -22.05
C SER A 159 3.84 4.59 -23.30
N MET A 160 4.92 5.39 -23.40
CA MET A 160 5.89 5.29 -24.49
C MET A 160 6.61 3.93 -24.50
N ALA A 161 6.95 3.39 -23.34
CA ALA A 161 7.54 2.06 -23.26
C ALA A 161 6.55 0.95 -23.64
N LYS A 162 5.26 1.13 -23.33
CA LYS A 162 4.19 0.24 -23.80
C LYS A 162 4.09 0.28 -25.32
N GLU A 163 4.00 1.45 -25.93
CA GLU A 163 3.94 1.62 -27.39
C GLU A 163 5.18 1.02 -28.08
N ALA A 164 6.38 1.29 -27.56
CA ALA A 164 7.60 0.71 -28.10
C ALA A 164 7.61 -0.83 -28.03
N ALA A 165 7.05 -1.41 -26.96
CA ALA A 165 6.96 -2.85 -26.80
C ALA A 165 6.00 -3.52 -27.79
N GLU A 166 5.00 -2.81 -28.32
CA GLU A 166 4.06 -3.35 -29.32
C GLU A 166 4.77 -3.75 -30.62
N THR A 167 5.90 -3.13 -30.93
CA THR A 167 6.73 -3.45 -32.11
C THR A 167 7.79 -4.54 -31.85
N MET A 168 7.92 -5.01 -30.60
CA MET A 168 8.95 -5.96 -30.17
C MET A 168 8.33 -7.31 -29.79
N GLU A 169 8.64 -8.36 -30.54
CA GLU A 169 8.20 -9.71 -30.17
C GLU A 169 8.80 -10.17 -28.83
N ASN A 170 7.96 -10.75 -27.98
CA ASN A 170 8.32 -11.39 -26.70
C ASN A 170 8.96 -10.48 -25.63
N ARG A 171 8.64 -9.18 -25.61
CA ARG A 171 9.06 -8.27 -24.54
C ARG A 171 7.88 -7.57 -23.88
N SER A 172 7.84 -7.56 -22.55
CA SER A 172 6.86 -6.77 -21.81
C SER A 172 7.26 -5.28 -21.82
N ALA A 173 6.28 -4.38 -21.75
CA ALA A 173 6.50 -2.94 -21.62
C ALA A 173 7.48 -2.59 -20.48
N LEU A 174 7.36 -3.26 -19.34
CA LEU A 174 8.28 -3.11 -18.21
C LEU A 174 9.71 -3.52 -18.58
N SER A 175 9.90 -4.63 -19.30
CA SER A 175 11.22 -5.06 -19.74
C SER A 175 11.84 -4.14 -20.79
N VAL A 176 11.01 -3.55 -21.67
CA VAL A 176 11.44 -2.55 -22.65
C VAL A 176 11.87 -1.27 -21.94
N PHE A 177 11.05 -0.80 -20.99
CA PHE A 177 11.38 0.35 -20.16
C PHE A 177 12.71 0.15 -19.41
N LEU A 178 12.85 -0.96 -18.67
CA LEU A 178 14.05 -1.23 -17.87
C LEU A 178 15.29 -1.54 -18.71
N GLY A 179 15.11 -1.94 -19.98
CA GLY A 179 16.22 -2.16 -20.90
C GLY A 179 16.88 -0.87 -21.40
N SER A 180 16.16 0.26 -21.36
CA SER A 180 16.66 1.56 -21.78
C SER A 180 15.88 2.72 -21.13
N PRO A 181 15.86 2.83 -19.80
CA PRO A 181 14.95 3.74 -19.09
C PRO A 181 15.19 5.21 -19.45
N GLU A 182 16.42 5.60 -19.78
CA GLU A 182 16.77 6.97 -20.19
C GLU A 182 16.13 7.39 -21.53
N SER A 183 15.69 6.44 -22.34
CA SER A 183 14.99 6.70 -23.61
C SER A 183 13.52 7.07 -23.41
N PHE A 184 12.97 6.76 -22.24
CA PHE A 184 11.54 6.95 -21.93
C PHE A 184 11.34 7.96 -20.80
N TRP A 185 12.20 7.93 -19.79
CA TRP A 185 12.07 8.72 -18.58
C TRP A 185 12.94 9.99 -18.63
N ASP A 186 12.30 11.15 -18.76
CA ASP A 186 12.94 12.46 -18.63
C ASP A 186 12.78 13.02 -17.19
N PRO A 187 13.87 13.24 -16.44
CA PRO A 187 13.83 13.85 -15.10
C PRO A 187 13.26 15.27 -15.06
N LYS A 188 13.16 15.97 -16.21
CA LYS A 188 12.61 17.32 -16.30
C LYS A 188 11.10 17.35 -16.46
N SER A 189 10.46 16.20 -16.73
CA SER A 189 9.01 16.09 -16.85
C SER A 189 8.39 15.74 -15.48
N PRO A 190 7.64 16.64 -14.83
CA PRO A 190 7.04 16.38 -13.51
C PRO A 190 6.08 15.18 -13.53
N GLU A 191 5.38 14.97 -14.65
CA GLU A 191 4.43 13.86 -14.85
C GLU A 191 5.12 12.48 -14.82
N ASN A 192 6.44 12.44 -15.04
CA ASN A 192 7.25 11.21 -14.97
C ASN A 192 7.81 10.93 -13.57
N GLY A 193 7.39 11.68 -12.55
CA GLY A 193 7.97 11.62 -11.20
C GLY A 193 7.98 10.21 -10.59
N LEU A 194 6.91 9.44 -10.77
CA LEU A 194 6.80 8.05 -10.29
C LEU A 194 7.56 7.04 -11.16
N GLY A 195 8.07 7.47 -12.33
CA GLY A 195 8.86 6.66 -13.26
C GLY A 195 10.23 6.22 -12.73
N LYS A 196 10.70 6.83 -11.64
CA LYS A 196 11.94 6.46 -10.94
C LYS A 196 11.85 6.76 -9.45
N ASN A 197 12.21 5.79 -8.62
CA ASN A 197 12.19 5.90 -7.16
C ASN A 197 10.85 6.45 -6.59
N PRO A 198 9.70 5.82 -6.90
CA PRO A 198 8.38 6.37 -6.62
C PRO A 198 8.15 6.75 -5.15
N MET A 199 8.59 5.91 -4.21
CA MET A 199 8.49 6.26 -2.78
C MET A 199 9.32 7.51 -2.46
N SER A 200 10.58 7.59 -2.90
CA SER A 200 11.43 8.78 -2.69
C SER A 200 10.85 10.03 -3.33
N PHE A 201 10.20 9.88 -4.48
CA PHE A 201 9.48 10.97 -5.14
C PHE A 201 8.34 11.48 -4.26
N ASP A 202 7.53 10.59 -3.66
CA ASP A 202 6.48 10.96 -2.69
C ASP A 202 7.03 11.66 -1.45
N PHE A 203 8.25 11.33 -0.98
CA PHE A 203 8.95 12.08 0.09
C PHE A 203 9.44 13.46 -0.36
N GLY A 204 9.22 13.86 -1.61
CA GLY A 204 9.66 15.15 -2.13
C GLY A 204 11.19 15.27 -2.29
N LEU A 205 11.91 14.15 -2.23
CA LEU A 205 13.37 14.13 -2.34
C LEU A 205 13.78 14.51 -3.76
N ASP A 206 14.74 15.43 -3.87
CA ASP A 206 15.31 15.83 -5.15
C ASP A 206 16.41 14.84 -5.56
N LEU A 207 16.09 14.00 -6.53
CA LEU A 207 16.94 12.91 -6.98
C LEU A 207 18.02 13.35 -7.98
N GLN A 208 18.07 14.64 -8.35
CA GLN A 208 19.07 15.18 -9.28
C GLN A 208 20.43 15.45 -8.61
N HIS A 209 20.47 15.54 -7.27
CA HIS A 209 21.68 15.82 -6.50
C HIS A 209 22.20 14.52 -5.85
N GLY A 210 23.41 14.10 -6.22
CA GLY A 210 23.95 12.75 -5.98
C GLY A 210 24.10 12.26 -4.53
N ASN A 211 24.66 11.06 -4.38
CA ASN A 211 24.71 10.21 -3.17
C ASN A 211 25.12 10.87 -1.83
N MET A 212 25.84 11.99 -1.82
CA MET A 212 26.30 12.61 -0.56
C MET A 212 25.14 13.26 0.22
N ALA A 213 24.13 13.78 -0.46
CA ALA A 213 22.90 14.31 0.16
C ALA A 213 22.01 13.20 0.73
N TRP A 214 22.16 11.96 0.27
CA TRP A 214 21.29 10.84 0.63
C TRP A 214 21.35 10.46 2.12
N SER A 215 22.55 10.44 2.71
CA SER A 215 22.72 10.11 4.13
C SER A 215 22.07 11.13 5.07
N ALA A 216 22.21 12.42 4.77
CA ALA A 216 21.55 13.50 5.50
C ALA A 216 20.03 13.49 5.28
N ASN A 217 19.57 13.25 4.05
CA ASN A 217 18.15 13.16 3.71
C ASN A 217 17.46 11.97 4.40
N LEU A 218 18.12 10.80 4.45
CA LEU A 218 17.65 9.64 5.20
C LEU A 218 17.56 9.93 6.69
N THR A 219 18.57 10.60 7.25
CA THR A 219 18.57 10.98 8.67
C THR A 219 17.39 11.90 8.99
N ALA A 220 17.19 12.95 8.19
CA ALA A 220 16.08 13.87 8.35
C ALA A 220 14.71 13.19 8.20
N LEU A 221 14.60 12.21 7.29
CA LEU A 221 13.38 11.41 7.09
C LEU A 221 13.09 10.55 8.33
N VAL A 222 14.09 9.82 8.82
CA VAL A 222 13.98 8.99 10.03
C VAL A 222 13.67 9.84 11.28
N GLU A 223 14.23 11.04 11.39
CA GLU A 223 13.96 11.96 12.49
C GLU A 223 12.58 12.66 12.38
N THR A 224 11.97 12.70 11.20
CA THR A 224 10.67 13.34 10.98
C THR A 224 9.49 12.41 11.28
N PHE A 225 9.57 11.16 10.82
CA PHE A 225 8.47 10.21 10.92
C PHE A 225 8.53 9.42 12.23
N HIS A 226 7.46 9.52 13.02
CA HIS A 226 7.30 8.79 14.27
C HIS A 226 7.07 7.30 14.04
N LEU A 227 6.50 6.94 12.88
CA LEU A 227 6.39 5.55 12.42
C LEU A 227 6.49 5.48 10.91
N ILE A 228 7.42 4.65 10.43
CA ILE A 228 7.51 4.21 9.04
C ILE A 228 7.03 2.76 9.03
N MET A 229 5.81 2.53 8.57
CA MET A 229 5.23 1.20 8.45
C MET A 229 5.90 0.43 7.30
N ILE A 230 5.93 -0.89 7.37
CA ILE A 230 6.45 -1.77 6.30
C ILE A 230 5.32 -2.68 5.85
N ALA A 231 4.98 -2.65 4.56
CA ALA A 231 3.85 -3.38 4.00
C ALA A 231 4.01 -4.91 4.12
N GLU A 232 5.23 -5.43 4.09
CA GLU A 232 5.55 -6.84 4.32
C GLU A 232 5.33 -7.26 5.79
N HIS A 233 5.28 -6.30 6.71
CA HIS A 233 4.99 -6.45 8.14
C HIS A 233 3.75 -5.65 8.52
N PHE A 234 2.69 -5.77 7.72
CA PHE A 234 1.52 -4.89 7.83
C PHE A 234 0.82 -5.02 9.18
N ASP A 235 0.64 -6.25 9.69
CA ASP A 235 -0.03 -6.50 10.96
C ASP A 235 0.77 -5.94 12.15
N GLU A 236 2.09 -6.15 12.18
CA GLU A 236 2.97 -5.56 13.17
C GLU A 236 2.98 -4.03 13.08
N SER A 237 3.01 -3.50 11.86
CA SER A 237 2.92 -2.06 11.60
C SER A 237 1.60 -1.48 12.12
N LEU A 238 0.48 -2.18 11.97
CA LEU A 238 -0.81 -1.78 12.53
C LEU A 238 -0.83 -1.82 14.06
N VAL A 239 -0.15 -2.80 14.68
CA VAL A 239 0.00 -2.85 16.15
C VAL A 239 0.78 -1.63 16.65
N LEU A 240 1.87 -1.27 15.97
CA LEU A 240 2.66 -0.07 16.30
C LEU A 240 1.87 1.22 16.07
N LEU A 241 1.15 1.33 14.94
CA LEU A 241 0.28 2.46 14.62
C LEU A 241 -0.81 2.63 15.69
N ARG A 242 -1.47 1.55 16.06
CA ARG A 242 -2.47 1.52 17.14
C ARG A 242 -1.87 2.01 18.46
N ALA A 243 -0.71 1.52 18.83
CA ALA A 243 -0.06 1.91 20.08
C ALA A 243 0.30 3.40 20.09
N LEU A 244 0.78 3.91 18.95
CA LEU A 244 1.17 5.31 18.74
C LEU A 244 -0.02 6.26 18.79
N LEU A 245 -1.12 5.91 18.10
CA LEU A 245 -2.34 6.73 18.03
C LEU A 245 -3.35 6.43 19.16
N LYS A 246 -3.02 5.53 20.09
CA LYS A 246 -3.86 5.12 21.23
C LYS A 246 -5.21 4.53 20.83
N LEU A 247 -5.23 3.79 19.73
CA LEU A 247 -6.46 3.20 19.20
C LEU A 247 -6.88 1.94 19.98
N LYS A 248 -8.18 1.67 20.00
CA LYS A 248 -8.70 0.37 20.44
C LYS A 248 -8.46 -0.65 19.33
N LEU A 249 -8.44 -1.93 19.69
CA LEU A 249 -8.26 -2.99 18.71
C LEU A 249 -9.38 -2.96 17.65
N GLU A 250 -10.61 -2.67 18.09
CA GLU A 250 -11.79 -2.49 17.25
C GLU A 250 -11.63 -1.44 16.14
N ASP A 251 -10.77 -0.43 16.35
CA ASP A 251 -10.55 0.64 15.37
C ASP A 251 -9.69 0.18 14.18
N ILE A 252 -8.90 -0.88 14.37
CA ILE A 252 -8.01 -1.44 13.35
C ILE A 252 -8.50 -2.78 12.79
N THR A 253 -9.55 -3.37 13.37
CA THR A 253 -10.12 -4.65 12.93
C THR A 253 -11.38 -4.47 12.07
N SER A 254 -11.76 -5.55 11.37
CA SER A 254 -13.01 -5.65 10.62
C SER A 254 -14.25 -5.38 11.48
N LEU A 255 -15.41 -5.20 10.83
CA LEU A 255 -16.75 -5.02 11.43
C LEU A 255 -16.94 -5.81 12.74
N ASP A 256 -17.52 -5.16 13.75
CA ASP A 256 -17.85 -5.82 15.01
C ASP A 256 -18.95 -6.89 14.82
N GLU A 257 -19.05 -7.82 15.76
CA GLU A 257 -20.02 -8.93 15.64
C GLU A 257 -21.48 -8.46 15.68
N THR A 258 -21.79 -7.32 16.28
CA THR A 258 -23.16 -6.77 16.26
C THR A 258 -23.50 -6.25 14.86
N THR A 259 -22.59 -5.53 14.22
CA THR A 259 -22.77 -5.09 12.83
C THR A 259 -22.85 -6.28 11.88
N LYS A 260 -21.99 -7.29 12.02
CA LYS A 260 -22.10 -8.53 11.24
C LYS A 260 -23.43 -9.23 11.48
N ALA A 261 -23.91 -9.30 12.72
CA ALA A 261 -25.22 -9.88 13.03
C ALA A 261 -26.37 -9.11 12.37
N ARG A 262 -26.32 -7.78 12.35
CA ARG A 262 -27.31 -6.95 11.64
C ARG A 262 -27.27 -7.20 10.13
N ILE A 263 -26.09 -7.32 9.52
CA ILE A 263 -25.93 -7.66 8.10
C ILE A 263 -26.51 -9.05 7.81
N ARG A 264 -26.19 -10.05 8.65
CA ARG A 264 -26.74 -11.41 8.53
C ARG A 264 -28.27 -11.40 8.64
N ALA A 265 -28.83 -10.65 9.58
CA ALA A 265 -30.27 -10.53 9.78
C ALA A 265 -30.97 -9.81 8.62
N TRP A 266 -30.36 -8.75 8.10
CA TRP A 266 -30.86 -8.04 6.93
C TRP A 266 -30.91 -8.96 5.70
N ASN A 267 -29.84 -9.73 5.48
CA ASN A 267 -29.69 -10.66 4.36
C ASN A 267 -30.09 -12.11 4.72
N HIS A 268 -31.16 -12.29 5.51
CA HIS A 268 -31.53 -13.61 6.07
C HIS A 268 -31.81 -14.71 5.02
N LEU A 269 -32.33 -14.35 3.84
CA LEU A 269 -32.55 -15.32 2.76
C LEU A 269 -31.22 -15.86 2.21
N ASP A 270 -30.25 -14.98 2.00
CA ASP A 270 -28.91 -15.37 1.55
C ASP A 270 -28.19 -16.20 2.62
N MET A 271 -28.38 -15.87 3.90
CA MET A 271 -27.87 -16.69 5.01
C MET A 271 -28.44 -18.10 4.98
N ASN A 272 -29.75 -18.25 4.79
CA ASN A 272 -30.39 -19.57 4.70
C ASN A 272 -29.88 -20.38 3.50
N LEU A 273 -29.74 -19.73 2.34
CA LEU A 273 -29.21 -20.34 1.12
C LEU A 273 -27.76 -20.81 1.32
N TYR A 274 -26.93 -19.95 1.89
CA TYR A 274 -25.52 -20.23 2.15
C TYR A 274 -25.37 -21.37 3.15
N ASP A 275 -26.07 -21.34 4.28
CA ASP A 275 -25.96 -22.36 5.33
C ASP A 275 -26.41 -23.74 4.86
N PHE A 276 -27.51 -23.80 4.09
CA PHE A 276 -27.96 -25.06 3.50
C PHE A 276 -26.93 -25.61 2.50
N SER A 277 -26.41 -24.74 1.62
CA SER A 277 -25.44 -25.13 0.59
C SER A 277 -24.11 -25.54 1.20
N LEU A 278 -23.65 -24.87 2.25
CA LEU A 278 -22.41 -25.19 2.97
C LEU A 278 -22.50 -26.56 3.63
N LYS A 279 -23.64 -26.89 4.28
CA LYS A 279 -23.86 -28.22 4.85
C LYS A 279 -23.85 -29.32 3.77
N LEU A 280 -24.52 -29.07 2.64
CA LEU A 280 -24.51 -30.01 1.52
C LEU A 280 -23.10 -30.20 0.96
N PHE A 281 -22.33 -29.11 0.84
CA PHE A 281 -20.94 -29.15 0.39
C PHE A 281 -20.08 -29.96 1.36
N GLN A 282 -20.18 -29.73 2.67
CA GLN A 282 -19.44 -30.48 3.70
C GLN A 282 -19.72 -31.98 3.61
N LYS A 283 -20.99 -32.38 3.43
CA LYS A 283 -21.33 -33.79 3.22
C LYS A 283 -20.64 -34.38 1.98
N LYS A 284 -20.58 -33.64 0.88
CA LYS A 284 -19.83 -34.05 -0.31
C LYS A 284 -18.33 -34.17 -0.05
N VAL A 285 -17.75 -33.26 0.74
CA VAL A 285 -16.33 -33.34 1.15
C VAL A 285 -16.07 -34.59 1.98
N GLU A 286 -16.95 -34.94 2.91
CA GLU A 286 -16.84 -36.15 3.72
C GLU A 286 -16.95 -37.42 2.86
N GLU A 287 -17.94 -37.49 1.97
CA GLU A 287 -18.12 -38.61 1.03
C GLU A 287 -16.93 -38.77 0.07
N TYR A 288 -16.33 -37.66 -0.36
CA TYR A 288 -15.14 -37.66 -1.21
C TYR A 288 -13.85 -38.03 -0.44
N GLY A 289 -13.81 -37.70 0.85
CA GLY A 289 -12.69 -37.86 1.77
C GLY A 289 -11.83 -36.59 1.88
N ALA A 290 -11.72 -36.03 3.08
CA ALA A 290 -11.05 -34.74 3.31
C ALA A 290 -9.56 -34.73 2.92
N GLU A 291 -8.81 -35.78 3.27
CA GLU A 291 -7.39 -35.89 2.90
C GLU A 291 -7.18 -36.07 1.40
N ARG A 292 -8.11 -36.77 0.74
CA ARG A 292 -8.10 -36.88 -0.72
C ARG A 292 -8.40 -35.53 -1.35
N LEU A 293 -9.45 -34.85 -0.91
CA LEU A 293 -9.82 -33.52 -1.40
C LEU A 293 -8.67 -32.53 -1.22
N LYS A 294 -8.00 -32.53 -0.06
CA LYS A 294 -6.84 -31.67 0.18
C LYS A 294 -5.73 -31.91 -0.82
N ARG A 295 -5.33 -33.18 -1.03
CA ARG A 295 -4.32 -33.53 -2.05
C ARG A 295 -4.74 -33.11 -3.44
N ASP A 296 -6.00 -33.36 -3.82
CA ASP A 296 -6.50 -33.05 -5.16
C ASP A 296 -6.63 -31.53 -5.37
N VAL A 297 -6.95 -30.76 -4.32
CA VAL A 297 -6.90 -29.29 -4.32
C VAL A 297 -5.47 -28.78 -4.42
N ASP A 298 -4.51 -29.39 -3.74
CA ASP A 298 -3.10 -29.00 -3.82
C ASP A 298 -2.53 -29.31 -5.21
N LEU A 299 -2.89 -30.45 -5.80
CA LEU A 299 -2.57 -30.80 -7.19
C LEU A 299 -3.23 -29.83 -8.18
N LEU A 300 -4.51 -29.50 -7.96
CA LEU A 300 -5.23 -28.51 -8.76
C LEU A 300 -4.50 -27.17 -8.69
N ARG A 301 -4.20 -26.66 -7.49
CA ARG A 301 -3.47 -25.39 -7.30
C ARG A 301 -2.09 -25.39 -7.93
N ALA A 302 -1.34 -26.49 -7.82
CA ALA A 302 -0.04 -26.61 -8.46
C ALA A 302 -0.16 -26.61 -9.98
N SER A 303 -1.16 -27.32 -10.53
CA SER A 303 -1.45 -27.36 -11.97
C SER A 303 -1.92 -26.00 -12.47
N SER A 304 -2.89 -25.39 -11.80
CA SER A 304 -3.36 -24.02 -11.99
C SER A 304 -2.21 -23.03 -11.98
N SER A 305 -1.34 -23.07 -10.96
CA SER A 305 -0.18 -22.18 -10.90
C SER A 305 0.77 -22.39 -12.07
N LYS A 306 0.96 -23.63 -12.53
CA LYS A 306 1.81 -23.95 -13.68
C LYS A 306 1.18 -23.46 -14.99
N ILE A 307 -0.13 -23.66 -15.17
CA ILE A 307 -0.90 -23.16 -16.32
C ILE A 307 -0.87 -21.64 -16.30
N ARG A 308 -1.19 -21.00 -15.18
CA ARG A 308 -1.15 -19.55 -15.01
C ARG A 308 0.22 -18.97 -15.34
N GLN A 309 1.31 -19.56 -14.84
CA GLN A 309 2.67 -19.13 -15.20
C GLN A 309 2.96 -19.26 -16.70
N LYS A 310 2.40 -20.29 -17.34
CA LYS A 310 2.60 -20.56 -18.76
C LYS A 310 1.69 -19.74 -19.66
N CYS A 311 0.51 -19.36 -19.19
CA CYS A 311 -0.55 -18.88 -20.05
C CYS A 311 -0.97 -17.44 -19.75
N VAL A 312 -0.86 -16.96 -18.52
CA VAL A 312 -1.21 -15.58 -18.19
C VAL A 312 0.01 -14.71 -18.48
N ALA A 313 -0.15 -13.84 -19.48
CA ALA A 313 0.87 -12.86 -19.87
C ALA A 313 0.84 -11.65 -18.94
N SER A 314 -0.34 -11.19 -18.53
CA SER A 314 -0.50 -10.09 -17.60
C SER A 314 -1.73 -10.24 -16.72
N LYS A 315 -1.63 -9.73 -15.50
CA LYS A 315 -2.74 -9.55 -14.56
C LYS A 315 -3.19 -8.10 -14.59
N ASN A 316 -4.42 -7.83 -14.15
CA ASN A 316 -4.92 -6.48 -13.95
C ASN A 316 -4.99 -5.65 -15.25
N VAL A 317 -5.38 -6.27 -16.35
CA VAL A 317 -5.53 -5.64 -17.67
C VAL A 317 -6.85 -4.87 -17.73
N SER A 318 -6.83 -3.64 -18.24
CA SER A 318 -8.04 -2.84 -18.38
C SER A 318 -9.05 -3.54 -19.30
N PRO A 319 -10.36 -3.48 -19.01
CA PRO A 319 -11.39 -4.06 -19.86
C PRO A 319 -11.29 -3.60 -21.31
N GLU A 320 -10.95 -2.32 -21.55
CA GLU A 320 -10.85 -1.78 -22.91
C GLU A 320 -9.71 -2.42 -23.73
N GLU A 321 -8.70 -2.97 -23.07
CA GLU A 321 -7.53 -3.62 -23.69
C GLU A 321 -7.73 -5.11 -23.92
N LEU A 322 -8.80 -5.69 -23.38
CA LEU A 322 -9.14 -7.09 -23.57
C LEU A 322 -9.99 -7.27 -24.81
N GLU A 323 -9.75 -8.37 -25.53
CA GLU A 323 -10.68 -8.82 -26.57
C GLU A 323 -12.08 -8.95 -25.98
N GLU A 324 -13.08 -8.58 -26.77
CA GLU A 324 -14.48 -8.56 -26.33
C GLU A 324 -14.95 -9.91 -25.77
N SER A 325 -14.36 -11.01 -26.26
CA SER A 325 -14.61 -12.39 -25.84
C SER A 325 -14.14 -12.73 -24.42
N VAL A 326 -13.15 -12.00 -23.88
CA VAL A 326 -12.54 -12.25 -22.57
C VAL A 326 -12.61 -11.02 -21.65
N ARG A 327 -13.31 -9.97 -22.09
CA ARG A 327 -13.54 -8.75 -21.34
C ARG A 327 -14.51 -9.00 -20.18
N PRO A 328 -14.11 -8.74 -18.92
CA PRO A 328 -15.02 -8.86 -17.79
C PRO A 328 -16.11 -7.79 -17.86
N TRP A 329 -17.31 -8.14 -17.41
CA TRP A 329 -18.41 -7.18 -17.21
C TRP A 329 -17.97 -6.05 -16.26
N GLN A 330 -18.41 -4.82 -16.50
CA GLN A 330 -18.00 -3.64 -15.73
C GLN A 330 -19.17 -3.01 -14.97
N PRO A 331 -19.06 -2.86 -13.62
CA PRO A 331 -19.98 -2.06 -12.84
C PRO A 331 -19.63 -0.57 -12.93
N ASP A 332 -20.61 0.30 -12.70
CA ASP A 332 -20.42 1.76 -12.71
C ASP A 332 -19.53 2.27 -11.56
N SER A 333 -19.30 1.47 -10.52
CA SER A 333 -18.62 1.86 -9.28
C SER A 333 -17.18 1.38 -9.16
N ALA A 334 -16.72 0.49 -10.05
CA ALA A 334 -15.37 -0.05 -10.01
C ALA A 334 -14.97 -0.64 -11.36
N THR A 335 -13.70 -0.51 -11.72
CA THR A 335 -13.15 -1.19 -12.90
C THR A 335 -12.70 -2.59 -12.50
N ILE A 336 -13.33 -3.62 -13.08
CA ILE A 336 -12.93 -5.01 -12.91
C ILE A 336 -11.87 -5.30 -13.95
N LEU A 337 -10.64 -5.53 -13.50
CA LEU A 337 -9.53 -5.82 -14.39
C LEU A 337 -9.54 -7.30 -14.80
N GLY A 338 -9.09 -7.60 -16.01
CA GLY A 338 -8.96 -8.98 -16.49
C GLY A 338 -7.51 -9.41 -16.66
N TYR A 339 -7.32 -10.50 -17.41
CA TYR A 339 -6.03 -11.13 -17.62
C TYR A 339 -5.78 -11.24 -19.12
N SER A 340 -4.56 -10.92 -19.54
CA SER A 340 -4.14 -11.21 -20.91
C SER A 340 -3.47 -12.56 -20.99
N VAL A 341 -3.74 -13.27 -22.07
CA VAL A 341 -3.24 -14.61 -22.33
C VAL A 341 -1.99 -14.53 -23.23
N GLN A 342 -1.02 -15.43 -23.05
CA GLN A 342 0.16 -15.50 -23.91
C GLN A 342 -0.25 -15.81 -25.36
N GLY A 343 0.31 -15.08 -26.32
CA GLY A 343 -0.06 -15.21 -27.74
C GLY A 343 0.42 -16.51 -28.41
N ASN A 344 1.37 -17.23 -27.81
CA ASN A 344 2.06 -18.37 -28.42
C ASN A 344 1.51 -19.72 -27.94
N LEU A 345 0.32 -19.72 -27.35
CA LEU A 345 -0.31 -20.92 -26.84
C LEU A 345 -0.83 -21.78 -27.98
N THR A 346 -0.56 -23.08 -27.89
CA THR A 346 -1.23 -24.07 -28.73
C THR A 346 -2.75 -24.02 -28.49
N LYS A 347 -3.53 -24.53 -29.45
CA LYS A 347 -4.99 -24.53 -29.34
C LYS A 347 -5.50 -25.22 -28.06
N GLU A 348 -4.85 -26.31 -27.65
CA GLU A 348 -5.15 -27.00 -26.38
C GLU A 348 -4.86 -26.15 -25.13
N GLU A 349 -3.81 -25.32 -25.17
CA GLU A 349 -3.44 -24.43 -24.07
C GLU A 349 -4.32 -23.16 -24.01
N GLN A 350 -4.83 -22.71 -25.16
CA GLN A 350 -5.85 -21.66 -25.24
C GLN A 350 -7.16 -22.13 -24.60
N ASP A 351 -7.57 -23.37 -24.89
CA ASP A 351 -8.80 -23.97 -24.36
C ASP A 351 -8.72 -24.23 -22.83
N LEU A 352 -7.52 -24.51 -22.29
CA LEU A 352 -7.31 -24.73 -20.85
C LEU A 352 -7.40 -23.43 -20.01
N ASN A 353 -7.20 -22.25 -20.59
CA ASN A 353 -7.29 -20.97 -19.87
C ASN A 353 -8.70 -20.53 -19.52
N PHE A 354 -9.69 -20.97 -20.29
CA PHE A 354 -11.09 -20.62 -20.04
C PHE A 354 -11.66 -21.22 -18.74
N ILE A 355 -10.90 -22.08 -18.06
CA ILE A 355 -11.34 -22.82 -16.86
C ILE A 355 -10.91 -22.14 -15.55
N GLU A 356 -9.96 -21.18 -15.55
CA GLU A 356 -9.36 -20.70 -14.30
C GLU A 356 -10.19 -19.68 -13.50
N ASP A 357 -10.86 -18.69 -14.09
CA ASP A 357 -11.21 -17.49 -13.30
C ASP A 357 -12.67 -17.04 -13.40
N PHE A 358 -13.61 -17.88 -12.94
CA PHE A 358 -14.98 -17.40 -12.71
C PHE A 358 -15.27 -16.97 -11.26
N TRP A 359 -14.46 -17.26 -10.23
CA TRP A 359 -14.92 -17.03 -8.84
C TRP A 359 -13.88 -16.78 -7.73
N ARG A 360 -12.69 -16.22 -7.97
CA ARG A 360 -11.79 -15.86 -6.84
C ARG A 360 -10.93 -14.62 -7.08
N GLU A 361 -11.54 -13.44 -7.03
CA GLU A 361 -10.90 -12.22 -6.51
C GLU A 361 -11.87 -11.46 -5.60
#